data_AF-A0A379XU73-F1
#
_entry.id   AF-A0A379XU73-F1
#
_cell.length_a   1.000
_cell.length_b   1.000
_cell.length_c   1.000
_cell.angle_alpha   90.00
_cell.angle_beta   90.00
_cell.angle_gamma   90.00
#
_symmetry.space_group_name_H-M   'P 1'
#
loop_
_entity.id
_entity.type
_entity.pdbx_description
1 polymer ?
#
loop_
_entity_poly.entity_id
_entity_poly.type
_entity_poly.pdbx_seq_one_letter_code
_entity_poly.pdbx_strand_id
1 'polypeptide(L)'
;MSRVSKKCQISQLAWAIACCIMTSGHQAWAEESLEFDRTFLMGGAANGIDLDRYANGNATLPGTYDVGVNVNNKTAGNMKLTFIDVGDKRSARACITPSMLMRLHIRQPEYKDNEGILQKRNDDIENCLDLAKLIPQSSIEYNANDQLLNISVPQAWEEKSYSNYIDPRFGKMVLTRQCYPIMQTPGIMSSLMTLTIASTPA
;
A
#
# COMPACT_ATOMS: atom_id res chain seq x y z
N MET A 1 23.04 74.74 -29.26
CA MET A 1 23.95 73.59 -29.54
C MET A 1 23.83 72.62 -28.39
N SER A 2 23.11 71.49 -28.57
CA SER A 2 22.80 70.51 -27.51
C SER A 2 23.71 69.28 -27.67
N ARG A 3 24.52 68.98 -26.63
CA ARG A 3 25.31 67.74 -26.55
C ARG A 3 24.42 66.61 -26.05
N VAL A 4 24.13 65.65 -26.91
CA VAL A 4 23.46 64.39 -26.53
C VAL A 4 24.50 63.42 -25.96
N SER A 5 24.30 63.07 -24.69
CA SER A 5 25.13 62.17 -23.89
C SER A 5 24.99 60.72 -24.37
N LYS A 6 26.09 60.13 -24.87
CA LYS A 6 26.16 58.69 -25.18
C LYS A 6 26.44 57.92 -23.88
N LYS A 7 25.40 57.61 -23.10
CA LYS A 7 25.51 56.70 -21.95
C LYS A 7 25.23 55.25 -22.37
N CYS A 8 26.29 54.46 -22.34
CA CYS A 8 26.36 53.07 -21.85
C CYS A 8 25.24 52.10 -22.31
N GLN A 9 25.32 51.66 -23.57
CA GLN A 9 24.58 50.52 -24.14
C GLN A 9 25.36 49.19 -24.00
N ILE A 10 26.16 49.02 -22.94
CA ILE A 10 27.08 47.87 -22.78
C ILE A 10 26.63 46.89 -21.66
N SER A 11 25.58 47.23 -20.90
CA SER A 11 25.23 46.55 -19.65
C SER A 11 24.39 45.27 -19.79
N GLN A 12 23.65 45.05 -20.88
CA GLN A 12 22.67 43.95 -20.92
C GLN A 12 23.16 42.69 -21.65
N LEU A 13 24.02 42.84 -22.66
CA LEU A 13 24.59 41.70 -23.39
C LEU A 13 25.66 40.95 -22.57
N ALA A 14 26.45 41.67 -21.76
CA ALA A 14 27.48 41.07 -20.93
C ALA A 14 26.90 40.13 -19.85
N TRP A 15 25.70 40.44 -19.34
CA TRP A 15 25.04 39.64 -18.31
C TRP A 15 24.40 38.37 -18.88
N ALA A 16 23.88 38.43 -20.11
CA ALA A 16 23.37 37.26 -20.82
C ALA A 16 24.49 36.27 -21.18
N ILE A 17 25.65 36.76 -21.60
CA ILE A 17 26.81 35.91 -21.95
C ILE A 17 27.39 35.23 -20.70
N ALA A 18 27.45 35.92 -19.56
CA ALA A 18 27.92 35.32 -18.30
C ALA A 18 27.00 34.18 -17.80
N CYS A 19 25.68 34.30 -18.00
CA CYS A 19 24.71 33.26 -17.62
C CYS A 19 24.86 31.97 -18.45
N CYS A 20 25.14 32.09 -19.75
CA CYS A 20 25.33 30.92 -20.62
C CYS A 20 26.62 30.12 -20.35
N ILE A 21 27.65 30.73 -19.77
CA ILE A 21 28.91 30.03 -19.45
C ILE A 21 28.77 29.22 -18.15
N MET A 22 27.86 29.58 -17.24
CA MET A 22 27.64 28.84 -15.98
C MET A 22 26.67 27.65 -16.12
N THR A 23 25.92 27.54 -17.23
CA THR A 23 24.91 26.48 -17.41
C THR A 23 25.36 25.31 -18.28
N SER A 24 26.57 25.32 -18.82
CA SER A 24 27.10 24.22 -19.65
C SER A 24 27.75 23.07 -18.85
N GLY A 25 27.36 22.90 -17.59
CA GLY A 25 27.67 21.67 -16.84
C GLY A 25 26.76 20.54 -17.29
N HIS A 26 27.13 19.83 -18.36
CA HIS A 26 26.50 18.54 -18.68
C HIS A 26 26.85 17.56 -17.56
N GLN A 27 25.91 17.28 -16.67
CA GLN A 27 25.99 16.09 -15.85
C GLN A 27 25.75 14.88 -16.77
N ALA A 28 26.84 14.24 -17.19
CA ALA A 28 26.77 12.89 -17.74
C ALA A 28 26.49 11.95 -16.57
N TRP A 29 25.24 11.55 -16.41
CA TRP A 29 24.89 10.42 -15.54
C TRP A 29 25.33 9.18 -16.31
N ALA A 30 26.48 8.62 -15.92
CA ALA A 30 26.84 7.29 -16.37
C ALA A 30 25.81 6.31 -15.76
N GLU A 31 25.02 5.67 -16.61
CA GLU A 31 24.16 4.55 -16.21
C GLU A 31 25.08 3.35 -15.96
N GLU A 32 25.43 3.13 -14.69
CA GLU A 32 26.25 2.00 -14.26
C GLU A 32 25.42 0.72 -14.33
N SER A 33 25.44 0.05 -15.48
CA SER A 33 24.84 -1.27 -15.65
C SER A 33 25.76 -2.34 -15.07
N LEU A 34 25.28 -3.13 -14.12
CA LEU A 34 26.02 -4.25 -13.55
C LEU A 34 25.83 -5.52 -14.38
N GLU A 35 26.92 -6.20 -14.71
CA GLU A 35 26.87 -7.50 -15.39
C GLU A 35 27.23 -8.62 -14.41
N PHE A 36 26.41 -9.69 -14.39
CA PHE A 36 26.61 -10.84 -13.50
C PHE A 36 27.00 -12.08 -14.29
N ASP A 37 28.09 -12.75 -13.88
CA ASP A 37 28.55 -14.00 -14.49
C ASP A 37 27.76 -15.20 -13.94
N ARG A 38 27.18 -15.99 -14.84
CA ARG A 38 26.40 -17.20 -14.54
C ARG A 38 27.23 -18.30 -13.89
N THR A 39 28.55 -18.30 -14.06
CA THR A 39 29.47 -19.33 -13.55
C THR A 39 29.48 -19.37 -12.01
N PHE A 40 29.10 -18.27 -11.34
CA PHE A 40 28.97 -18.21 -9.89
C PHE A 40 27.66 -18.82 -9.37
N LEU A 41 26.66 -19.08 -10.24
CA LEU A 41 25.42 -19.73 -9.86
C LEU A 41 25.60 -21.25 -9.80
N MET A 42 25.36 -21.83 -8.62
CA MET A 42 25.45 -23.27 -8.39
C MET A 42 24.04 -23.88 -8.25
N GLY A 43 23.87 -25.12 -8.72
CA GLY A 43 22.64 -25.90 -8.56
C GLY A 43 21.73 -25.92 -9.79
N GLY A 44 20.71 -26.79 -9.77
CA GLY A 44 19.85 -27.06 -10.94
C GLY A 44 19.01 -25.87 -11.42
N ALA A 45 18.86 -24.83 -10.60
CA ALA A 45 18.17 -23.60 -10.96
C ALA A 45 19.02 -22.62 -11.81
N ALA A 46 20.34 -22.84 -11.91
CA ALA A 46 21.25 -21.92 -12.61
C ALA A 46 20.97 -21.81 -14.13
N ASN A 47 20.46 -22.88 -14.75
CA ASN A 47 20.29 -22.95 -16.21
C ASN A 47 19.07 -22.19 -16.77
N GLY A 48 18.27 -21.53 -15.92
CA GLY A 48 17.04 -20.85 -16.34
C GLY A 48 16.85 -19.44 -15.77
N ILE A 49 17.82 -18.92 -15.01
CA ILE A 49 17.72 -17.59 -14.40
C ILE A 49 18.23 -16.52 -15.38
N ASP A 50 17.38 -15.53 -15.61
CA ASP A 50 17.71 -14.34 -16.39
C ASP A 50 18.44 -13.31 -15.50
N LEU A 51 19.77 -13.28 -15.62
CA LEU A 51 20.63 -12.41 -14.80
C LEU A 51 20.52 -10.93 -15.16
N ASP A 52 20.09 -10.60 -16.37
CA ASP A 52 19.97 -9.21 -16.83
C ASP A 52 18.98 -8.41 -15.97
N ARG A 53 18.03 -9.11 -15.33
CA ARG A 53 17.05 -8.50 -14.41
C ARG A 53 17.71 -7.91 -13.17
N TYR A 54 18.86 -8.43 -12.76
CA TYR A 54 19.58 -7.96 -11.57
C TYR A 54 20.55 -6.80 -11.87
N ALA A 55 20.79 -6.50 -13.14
CA ALA A 55 21.70 -5.44 -13.57
C ALA A 55 21.30 -4.05 -13.02
N ASN A 56 20.01 -3.84 -12.79
CA ASN A 56 19.42 -2.58 -12.34
C ASN A 56 18.90 -2.61 -10.90
N GLY A 57 19.30 -3.63 -10.10
CA GLY A 57 18.94 -3.73 -8.69
C GLY A 57 18.34 -5.08 -8.29
N ASN A 58 17.62 -5.11 -7.17
CA ASN A 58 17.08 -6.35 -6.60
C ASN A 58 15.75 -6.74 -7.25
N ALA A 59 15.82 -7.41 -8.40
CA ALA A 59 14.63 -7.89 -9.09
C ALA A 59 13.99 -9.09 -8.38
N THR A 60 12.68 -9.02 -8.18
CA THR A 60 11.89 -10.16 -7.69
C THR A 60 11.53 -11.07 -8.86
N LEU A 61 11.74 -12.39 -8.71
CA LEU A 61 11.37 -13.36 -9.73
C LEU A 61 9.87 -13.72 -9.65
N PRO A 62 9.25 -14.16 -10.75
CA PRO A 62 7.92 -14.73 -10.72
C PRO A 62 7.90 -16.02 -9.88
N GLY A 63 6.87 -16.18 -9.06
CA GLY A 63 6.77 -17.31 -8.13
C GLY A 63 5.77 -17.06 -7.02
N THR A 64 5.68 -17.98 -6.06
CA THR A 64 4.84 -17.83 -4.87
C THR A 64 5.71 -17.69 -3.65
N TYR A 65 5.50 -16.62 -2.88
CA TYR A 65 6.28 -16.25 -1.71
C TYR A 65 5.35 -16.12 -0.50
N ASP A 66 5.87 -16.42 0.70
CA ASP A 66 5.20 -16.06 1.94
C ASP A 66 5.65 -14.65 2.31
N VAL A 67 4.71 -13.70 2.38
CA VAL A 67 5.03 -12.28 2.54
C VAL A 67 4.25 -11.69 3.70
N GLY A 68 4.93 -10.87 4.49
CA GLY A 68 4.27 -9.95 5.41
C GLY A 68 3.55 -8.87 4.62
N VAL A 69 2.36 -8.48 5.06
CA VAL A 69 1.55 -7.46 4.40
C VAL A 69 1.21 -6.35 5.38
N ASN A 70 1.50 -5.12 4.97
CA ASN A 70 1.09 -3.90 5.64
C ASN A 70 0.11 -3.12 4.74
N VAL A 71 -0.95 -2.59 5.32
CA VAL A 71 -1.89 -1.68 4.65
C VAL A 71 -1.88 -0.35 5.40
N ASN A 72 -1.56 0.74 4.72
CA ASN A 72 -1.47 2.09 5.32
C ASN A 72 -0.61 2.10 6.61
N ASN A 73 0.55 1.45 6.57
CA ASN A 73 1.50 1.26 7.69
C ASN A 73 0.99 0.42 8.88
N LYS A 74 -0.13 -0.29 8.73
CA LYS A 74 -0.65 -1.22 9.73
C LYS A 74 -0.41 -2.66 9.28
N THR A 75 0.10 -3.51 10.16
CA THR A 75 0.33 -4.93 9.87
C THR A 75 -0.99 -5.67 9.72
N ALA A 76 -1.22 -6.24 8.53
CA ALA A 76 -2.39 -7.06 8.21
C ALA A 76 -2.12 -8.56 8.46
N GLY A 77 -0.84 -8.97 8.49
CA GLY A 77 -0.40 -10.35 8.75
C GLY A 77 0.45 -10.90 7.61
N ASN A 78 0.71 -12.21 7.64
CA ASN A 78 1.46 -12.91 6.59
C ASN A 78 0.49 -13.65 5.66
N MET A 79 0.80 -13.70 4.36
CA MET A 79 0.04 -14.48 3.39
C MET A 79 0.90 -14.96 2.24
N LYS A 80 0.51 -16.09 1.64
CA LYS A 80 1.11 -16.58 0.40
C LYS A 80 0.63 -15.73 -0.77
N LEU A 81 1.58 -15.15 -1.49
CA LEU A 81 1.34 -14.25 -2.61
C LEU A 81 2.07 -14.71 -3.86
N THR A 82 1.37 -14.68 -4.99
CA THR A 82 1.98 -14.97 -6.30
C THR A 82 2.49 -13.68 -6.92
N PHE A 83 3.71 -13.70 -7.40
CA PHE A 83 4.34 -12.66 -8.19
C PHE A 83 4.36 -13.09 -9.66
N ILE A 84 3.93 -12.20 -10.54
CA ILE A 84 3.74 -12.46 -11.97
C ILE A 84 4.67 -11.58 -12.80
N ASP A 85 5.16 -12.12 -13.92
CA ASP A 85 5.88 -11.32 -14.90
C ASP A 85 4.86 -10.53 -15.73
N VAL A 86 5.01 -9.21 -15.79
CA VAL A 86 4.15 -8.33 -16.58
C VAL A 86 4.82 -7.87 -17.89
N GLY A 87 5.96 -8.48 -18.25
CA GLY A 87 6.60 -8.31 -19.56
C GLY A 87 7.47 -7.06 -19.71
N ASP A 88 7.61 -6.25 -18.66
CA ASP A 88 8.47 -5.06 -18.64
C ASP A 88 9.95 -5.39 -18.37
N LYS A 89 10.32 -6.69 -18.30
CA LYS A 89 11.67 -7.20 -17.97
C LYS A 89 12.23 -6.65 -16.65
N ARG A 90 11.35 -6.13 -15.78
CA ARG A 90 11.68 -5.64 -14.44
C ARG A 90 11.31 -6.70 -13.40
N SER A 91 11.33 -6.31 -12.13
CA SER A 91 10.80 -7.09 -11.03
C SER A 91 9.37 -7.58 -11.31
N ALA A 92 9.12 -8.85 -11.01
CA ALA A 92 7.78 -9.40 -10.99
C ALA A 92 6.88 -8.60 -10.04
N ARG A 93 5.60 -8.49 -10.36
CA ARG A 93 4.62 -7.73 -9.58
C ARG A 93 3.75 -8.66 -8.75
N ALA A 94 3.43 -8.22 -7.54
CA ALA A 94 2.46 -8.89 -6.68
C ALA A 94 1.09 -8.98 -7.38
N CYS A 95 0.56 -10.19 -7.52
CA CYS A 95 -0.79 -10.42 -8.00
C CYS A 95 -1.79 -10.16 -6.87
N ILE A 96 -2.37 -8.96 -6.83
CA ILE A 96 -3.41 -8.61 -5.87
C ILE A 96 -4.77 -9.05 -6.42
N THR A 97 -5.43 -9.97 -5.74
CA THR A 97 -6.75 -10.48 -6.15
C THR A 97 -7.89 -9.77 -5.43
N PRO A 98 -9.11 -9.76 -6.00
CA PRO A 98 -10.31 -9.32 -5.29
C PRO A 98 -10.49 -9.98 -3.91
N SER A 99 -10.24 -11.28 -3.83
CA SER A 99 -10.36 -12.04 -2.57
C SER A 99 -9.35 -11.60 -1.52
N MET A 100 -8.17 -11.13 -1.91
CA MET A 100 -7.20 -10.53 -0.98
C MET A 100 -7.66 -9.17 -0.48
N LEU A 101 -8.17 -8.30 -1.37
CA LEU A 101 -8.64 -6.97 -0.98
C LEU A 101 -9.70 -7.04 0.13
N MET A 102 -10.64 -7.99 0.02
CA MET A 102 -11.64 -8.24 1.06
C MET A 102 -11.02 -8.63 2.41
N ARG A 103 -10.01 -9.51 2.41
CA ARG A 103 -9.30 -9.91 3.65
C ARG A 103 -8.49 -8.76 4.26
N LEU A 104 -8.01 -7.86 3.42
CA LEU A 104 -7.25 -6.68 3.82
C LEU A 104 -8.14 -5.50 4.21
N HIS A 105 -9.46 -5.66 4.25
CA HIS A 105 -10.42 -4.58 4.51
C HIS A 105 -10.25 -3.40 3.54
N ILE A 106 -9.93 -3.70 2.28
CA ILE A 106 -9.88 -2.73 1.19
C ILE A 106 -11.10 -2.95 0.32
N ARG A 107 -11.90 -1.90 0.12
CA ARG A 107 -13.07 -1.93 -0.74
C ARG A 107 -12.66 -2.30 -2.16
N GLN A 108 -13.33 -3.29 -2.73
CA GLN A 108 -13.06 -3.74 -4.09
C GLN A 108 -13.47 -2.65 -5.10
N PRO A 109 -12.57 -2.23 -6.02
CA PRO A 109 -12.93 -1.37 -7.14
C PRO A 109 -13.78 -2.14 -8.16
N GLU A 110 -14.77 -1.45 -8.71
CA GLU A 110 -15.46 -1.93 -9.90
C GLU A 110 -14.55 -1.78 -11.11
N TYR A 111 -14.39 -2.84 -11.88
CA TYR A 111 -13.65 -2.82 -13.14
C TYR A 111 -14.51 -3.45 -14.23
N LYS A 112 -14.73 -2.70 -15.32
CA LYS A 112 -15.50 -3.14 -16.50
C LYS A 112 -14.53 -3.42 -17.65
N ASP A 113 -14.92 -4.33 -18.54
CA ASP A 113 -14.24 -4.58 -19.83
C ASP A 113 -12.75 -4.92 -19.75
N ASN A 114 -12.32 -5.56 -18.65
CA ASN A 114 -10.93 -5.94 -18.35
C ASN A 114 -9.97 -4.77 -18.09
N GLU A 115 -10.49 -3.56 -17.92
CA GLU A 115 -9.65 -2.44 -17.53
C GLU A 115 -9.07 -2.66 -16.12
N GLY A 116 -7.74 -2.56 -15.98
CA GLY A 116 -7.09 -2.74 -14.68
C GLY A 116 -6.89 -4.19 -14.25
N ILE A 117 -7.01 -5.15 -15.17
CA ILE A 117 -6.57 -6.54 -14.95
C ILE A 117 -5.15 -6.70 -15.54
N LEU A 118 -4.18 -7.07 -14.69
CA LEU A 118 -2.82 -7.43 -15.11
C LEU A 118 -2.77 -8.81 -15.75
N GLN A 119 -3.47 -9.77 -15.16
CA GLN A 119 -3.53 -11.15 -15.65
C GLN A 119 -4.86 -11.79 -15.27
N LYS A 120 -5.55 -12.34 -16.28
CA LYS A 120 -6.75 -13.12 -16.07
C LYS A 120 -6.44 -14.50 -15.51
N ARG A 121 -7.29 -14.98 -14.61
CA ARG A 121 -7.27 -16.35 -14.09
C ARG A 121 -8.58 -17.07 -14.43
N ASN A 122 -8.72 -18.30 -13.95
CA ASN A 122 -9.90 -19.13 -14.21
C ASN A 122 -11.17 -18.48 -13.65
N ASP A 123 -11.07 -17.91 -12.44
CA ASP A 123 -12.17 -17.25 -11.75
C ASP A 123 -11.91 -15.76 -11.59
N ASP A 124 -12.98 -14.95 -11.69
CA ASP A 124 -12.85 -13.49 -11.64
C ASP A 124 -12.32 -12.97 -10.30
N ILE A 125 -12.61 -13.70 -9.21
CA ILE A 125 -12.13 -13.39 -7.85
C ILE A 125 -10.63 -13.66 -7.67
N GLU A 126 -9.98 -14.31 -8.64
CA GLU A 126 -8.56 -14.61 -8.66
C GLU A 126 -7.79 -13.79 -9.71
N ASN A 127 -8.46 -12.94 -10.47
CA ASN A 127 -7.81 -12.04 -11.42
C ASN A 127 -6.77 -11.16 -10.71
N CYS A 128 -5.58 -11.04 -11.30
CA CYS A 128 -4.54 -10.15 -10.81
C CYS A 128 -4.88 -8.72 -11.22
N LEU A 129 -5.10 -7.84 -10.24
CA LEU A 129 -5.51 -6.47 -10.48
C LEU A 129 -4.34 -5.49 -10.48
N ASP A 130 -4.44 -4.44 -11.30
CA ASP A 130 -3.59 -3.26 -11.25
C ASP A 130 -4.22 -2.24 -10.30
N LEU A 131 -3.81 -2.29 -9.03
CA LEU A 131 -4.40 -1.43 -8.00
C LEU A 131 -4.16 0.05 -8.29
N ALA A 132 -3.00 0.42 -8.83
CA ALA A 132 -2.66 1.81 -9.15
C ALA A 132 -3.57 2.39 -10.24
N LYS A 133 -4.02 1.56 -11.18
CA LYS A 133 -4.98 1.94 -12.22
C LYS A 133 -6.42 1.99 -11.71
N LEU A 134 -6.81 1.03 -10.86
CA LEU A 134 -8.18 0.91 -10.36
C LEU A 134 -8.50 1.85 -9.20
N ILE A 135 -7.52 2.12 -8.35
CA ILE A 135 -7.62 3.00 -7.19
C ILE A 135 -6.60 4.13 -7.38
N PRO A 136 -7.03 5.33 -7.81
CA PRO A 136 -6.15 6.47 -7.96
C PRO A 136 -5.42 6.77 -6.65
N GLN A 137 -4.15 7.14 -6.74
CA GLN A 137 -3.28 7.43 -5.58
C GLN A 137 -3.05 6.24 -4.64
N SER A 138 -3.27 5.01 -5.11
CA SER A 138 -2.77 3.83 -4.42
C SER A 138 -1.35 3.49 -4.87
N SER A 139 -0.59 2.85 -3.99
CA SER A 139 0.74 2.31 -4.29
C SER A 139 0.94 0.94 -3.67
N ILE A 140 1.77 0.14 -4.33
CA ILE A 140 2.17 -1.19 -3.85
C ILE A 140 3.69 -1.24 -3.96
N GLU A 141 4.36 -1.47 -2.84
CA GLU A 141 5.80 -1.57 -2.76
C GLU A 141 6.18 -2.88 -2.08
N TYR A 142 6.92 -3.71 -2.80
CA TYR A 142 7.46 -4.96 -2.25
C TYR A 142 8.95 -4.80 -1.95
N ASN A 143 9.31 -5.08 -0.70
CA ASN A 143 10.71 -5.20 -0.29
C ASN A 143 11.08 -6.68 -0.21
N ALA A 144 11.89 -7.13 -1.17
CA ALA A 144 12.34 -8.52 -1.25
C ALA A 144 13.30 -8.93 -0.12
N ASN A 145 14.03 -7.98 0.48
CA ASN A 145 14.95 -8.27 1.59
C ASN A 145 14.18 -8.64 2.85
N ASP A 146 13.11 -7.88 3.15
CA ASP A 146 12.29 -8.08 4.35
C ASP A 146 11.06 -8.96 4.10
N GLN A 147 10.85 -9.39 2.84
CA GLN A 147 9.64 -10.10 2.38
C GLN A 147 8.35 -9.39 2.81
N LEU A 148 8.35 -8.06 2.72
CA LEU A 148 7.29 -7.20 3.21
C LEU A 148 6.66 -6.45 2.05
N LEU A 149 5.34 -6.60 1.91
CA LEU A 149 4.51 -5.88 0.97
C LEU A 149 3.81 -4.72 1.69
N ASN A 150 4.12 -3.49 1.28
CA ASN A 150 3.43 -2.29 1.74
C ASN A 150 2.41 -1.85 0.69
N ILE A 151 1.15 -1.77 1.11
CA ILE A 151 0.04 -1.30 0.30
C ILE A 151 -0.43 0.03 0.88
N SER A 152 -0.44 1.09 0.08
CA SER A 152 -1.06 2.36 0.45
C SER A 152 -2.32 2.57 -0.37
N VAL A 153 -3.43 2.89 0.30
CA VAL A 153 -4.72 3.19 -0.34
C VAL A 153 -5.35 4.41 0.31
N PRO A 154 -6.05 5.27 -0.45
CA PRO A 154 -6.80 6.39 0.12
C PRO A 154 -7.87 5.92 1.11
N GLN A 155 -8.12 6.73 2.14
CA GLN A 155 -9.10 6.41 3.20
C GLN A 155 -10.53 6.14 2.69
N ALA A 156 -10.91 6.64 1.51
CA ALA A 156 -12.22 6.36 0.89
C ALA A 156 -12.38 4.88 0.47
N TRP A 157 -11.27 4.17 0.31
CA TRP A 157 -11.20 2.76 -0.10
C TRP A 157 -10.86 1.82 1.06
N GLU A 158 -10.46 2.34 2.21
CA GLU A 158 -10.30 1.54 3.43
C GLU A 158 -11.69 1.27 4.02
N GLU A 159 -12.01 0.01 4.27
CA GLU A 159 -13.22 -0.36 4.99
C GLU A 159 -13.03 -0.02 6.47
N LYS A 160 -13.98 0.75 7.02
CA LYS A 160 -13.87 1.21 8.40
C LYS A 160 -14.02 0.03 9.36
N SER A 161 -12.91 -0.40 9.94
CA SER A 161 -12.91 -1.34 11.05
C SER A 161 -13.28 -0.58 12.35
N TYR A 162 -14.56 -0.59 12.69
CA TYR A 162 -15.11 0.10 13.87
C TYR A 162 -14.85 -0.70 15.15
N SER A 163 -13.61 -0.72 15.61
CA SER A 163 -13.32 -1.26 16.94
C SER A 163 -13.72 -0.29 18.07
N ASN A 164 -13.82 1.02 17.81
CA ASN A 164 -14.04 2.06 18.84
C ASN A 164 -15.02 3.17 18.42
N TYR A 165 -15.77 3.01 17.34
CA TYR A 165 -16.76 4.02 16.99
C TYR A 165 -18.04 3.78 17.77
N ILE A 166 -18.40 4.79 18.55
CA ILE A 166 -19.72 4.91 19.15
C ILE A 166 -20.51 5.82 18.21
N ASP A 167 -21.64 5.35 17.70
CA ASP A 167 -22.57 6.20 16.93
C ASP A 167 -22.90 7.44 17.77
N PRO A 168 -22.75 8.68 17.24
CA PRO A 168 -23.11 9.89 17.97
C PRO A 168 -24.58 9.91 18.44
N ARG A 169 -25.46 9.08 17.86
CA ARG A 169 -26.84 8.87 18.34
C ARG A 169 -26.92 8.11 19.67
N PHE A 170 -25.90 7.32 20.02
CA PHE A 170 -25.81 6.57 21.29
C PHE A 170 -24.99 7.29 22.37
N GLY A 171 -24.64 8.56 22.18
CA GLY A 171 -23.83 9.35 23.13
C GLY A 171 -24.44 9.59 24.52
N LYS A 172 -25.62 9.04 24.82
CA LYS A 172 -26.25 9.06 26.15
C LYS A 172 -27.04 7.80 26.45
N MET A 173 -26.40 6.64 26.52
CA MET A 173 -26.95 5.52 27.30
C MET A 173 -26.01 5.24 28.47
N VAL A 174 -26.09 6.10 29.49
CA VAL A 174 -25.49 5.79 30.79
C VAL A 174 -26.38 4.70 31.41
N LEU A 175 -25.93 3.45 31.36
CA LEU A 175 -26.49 2.40 32.21
C LEU A 175 -26.04 2.72 33.63
N THR A 176 -26.84 3.49 34.36
CA THR A 176 -26.75 3.58 35.81
C THR A 176 -27.08 2.20 36.38
N ARG A 177 -26.06 1.33 36.50
CA ARG A 177 -26.16 0.17 37.37
C ARG A 177 -26.23 0.69 38.80
N GLN A 178 -27.44 0.74 39.34
CA GLN A 178 -27.65 1.01 40.75
C GLN A 178 -27.20 -0.22 41.53
N CYS A 179 -25.93 -0.24 41.93
CA CYS A 179 -25.40 -1.22 42.86
C CYS A 179 -26.05 -0.95 44.23
N TYR A 180 -27.13 -1.67 44.55
CA TYR A 180 -27.59 -1.76 45.93
C TYR A 180 -26.57 -2.59 46.71
N PRO A 181 -26.04 -2.10 47.84
CA PRO A 181 -25.25 -2.93 48.73
C PRO A 181 -26.17 -4.01 49.31
N ILE A 182 -25.87 -5.27 49.04
CA ILE A 182 -26.43 -6.40 49.79
C ILE A 182 -25.89 -6.32 51.22
N MET A 183 -26.68 -5.74 52.13
CA MET A 183 -26.46 -5.89 53.56
C MET A 183 -26.57 -7.38 53.89
N GLN A 184 -25.44 -7.99 54.21
CA GLN A 184 -25.35 -9.39 54.58
C GLN A 184 -25.91 -9.54 56.00
N THR A 185 -27.19 -9.88 56.12
CA THR A 185 -27.76 -10.33 57.38
C THR A 185 -27.28 -11.76 57.65
N PRO A 186 -26.72 -12.05 58.84
CA PRO A 186 -26.32 -13.40 59.18
C PRO A 186 -27.57 -14.19 59.54
N GLY A 187 -27.82 -15.26 58.80
CA GLY A 187 -28.76 -16.30 59.19
C GLY A 187 -30.04 -16.32 58.36
N ILE A 188 -30.18 -17.44 57.65
CA ILE A 188 -31.35 -18.31 57.51
C ILE A 188 -31.43 -18.75 56.04
N MET A 189 -31.16 -20.03 55.81
CA MET A 189 -31.42 -20.71 54.55
C MET A 189 -32.92 -20.63 54.23
N SER A 190 -33.30 -19.96 53.15
CA SER A 190 -34.46 -20.38 52.35
C SER A 190 -34.47 -19.79 50.95
N SER A 191 -34.51 -20.74 50.02
CA SER A 191 -34.99 -20.71 48.64
C SER A 191 -35.89 -19.53 48.24
N LEU A 192 -35.61 -18.92 47.08
CA LEU A 192 -36.46 -18.94 45.88
C LEU A 192 -35.86 -18.03 44.80
N MET A 193 -35.45 -18.62 43.66
CA MET A 193 -35.20 -17.88 42.42
C MET A 193 -36.54 -17.48 41.82
N THR A 194 -36.90 -16.20 41.87
CA THR A 194 -37.99 -15.64 41.06
C THR A 194 -37.37 -14.86 39.89
N LEU A 195 -37.46 -15.42 38.69
CA LEU A 195 -37.11 -14.74 37.45
C LEU A 195 -38.34 -13.94 36.99
N THR A 196 -38.34 -12.62 37.19
CA THR A 196 -39.39 -11.74 36.65
C THR A 196 -38.86 -11.09 35.38
N ILE A 197 -39.38 -11.51 34.23
CA ILE A 197 -39.16 -10.84 32.94
C ILE A 197 -40.18 -9.70 32.86
N ALA A 198 -39.72 -8.46 32.93
CA ALA A 198 -40.53 -7.29 32.62
C ALA A 198 -40.17 -6.81 31.20
N SER A 199 -41.05 -7.11 30.25
CA SER A 199 -41.10 -6.40 28.97
C SER A 199 -41.77 -5.04 29.17
N THR A 200 -41.22 -3.99 28.56
CA THR A 200 -41.93 -2.71 28.40
C THR A 200 -41.94 -2.33 26.92
N PRO A 201 -43.08 -1.84 26.39
CA PRO A 201 -43.28 -1.61 24.96
C PRO A 201 -42.89 -0.19 24.52
N ALA A 202 -42.62 -0.09 23.21
CA ALA A 202 -42.57 1.07 22.29
C ALA A 202 -41.85 2.35 22.74
#